data_AF-A0ABD1E5X4-F1
#
_entry.id   AF-A0ABD1E5X4-F1
#
_cell.length_a   1.000
_cell.length_b   1.000
_cell.length_c   1.000
_cell.angle_alpha   90.00
_cell.angle_beta   90.00
_cell.angle_gamma   90.00
#
_symmetry.space_group_name_H-M   'P 1'
#
loop_
_entity.id
_entity.type
_entity.pdbx_description
1 polymer ?
#
loop_
_entity_poly.entity_id
_entity_poly.type
_entity_poly.pdbx_seq_one_letter_code
_entity_poly.pdbx_strand_id
1 'polypeptide(L)'
;MEKVNFSGGEPFLVKHGKHLGEMVRYCKEVLKISVSIVSNGSLITEKWIKMYGKYVDILAISCDSFFEDTNKLIGRAQGRKEHIKQLRKIKDWCTEYNILFKINTVVNTYNKDENMSEEIIQLNPIRWKVFQCLLLEGENVGPQALRNAEKFYIDDDTFKEFLDRHREVPCLVPESNLQMQNSYLILDEYMRFLDCRKGSKIPSKSILDVGVTEALKFSGFDDAMFKKRGGIYKWTKEADKFSW
;
A
#
# COMPACT_ATOMS: atom_id res chain seq x y z
N MET A 1 -5.02 -18.65 -4.93
CA MET A 1 -4.46 -17.31 -4.66
C MET A 1 -3.69 -16.88 -5.90
N GLU A 2 -4.01 -15.75 -6.49
CA GLU A 2 -3.42 -15.30 -7.77
C GLU A 2 -2.46 -14.11 -7.60
N LYS A 3 -2.52 -13.44 -6.46
CA LYS A 3 -1.74 -12.25 -6.15
C LYS A 3 -1.40 -12.19 -4.66
N VAL A 4 -0.19 -11.76 -4.35
CA VAL A 4 0.26 -11.41 -2.99
C VAL A 4 0.71 -9.95 -2.94
N ASN A 5 0.48 -9.29 -1.81
CA ASN A 5 1.01 -7.96 -1.55
C ASN A 5 1.80 -7.97 -0.24
N PHE A 6 3.11 -7.75 -0.31
CA PHE A 6 3.94 -7.59 0.87
C PHE A 6 3.78 -6.17 1.42
N SER A 7 3.43 -6.08 2.70
CA SER A 7 3.15 -4.84 3.44
C SER A 7 3.59 -5.03 4.91
N GLY A 8 3.05 -4.23 5.82
CA GLY A 8 3.41 -4.20 7.23
C GLY A 8 4.56 -3.22 7.49
N GLY A 9 4.73 -2.79 8.75
CA GLY A 9 5.72 -1.82 9.24
C GLY A 9 6.43 -1.02 8.13
N GLU A 10 7.63 -1.51 7.78
CA GLU A 10 8.32 -1.25 6.52
C GLU A 10 8.92 -2.58 5.99
N PRO A 11 8.46 -3.15 4.85
CA PRO A 11 8.87 -4.49 4.40
C PRO A 11 10.37 -4.65 4.11
N PHE A 12 11.06 -3.56 3.79
CA PHE A 12 12.50 -3.56 3.51
C PHE A 12 13.37 -3.59 4.78
N LEU A 13 12.78 -3.58 5.98
CA LEU A 13 13.52 -3.55 7.24
C LEU A 13 14.24 -4.88 7.55
N VAL A 14 13.53 -6.01 7.41
CA VAL A 14 14.02 -7.32 7.85
C VAL A 14 15.21 -7.76 7.01
N LYS A 15 16.36 -7.98 7.67
CA LYS A 15 17.63 -8.37 7.03
C LYS A 15 17.96 -7.47 5.83
N HIS A 16 17.72 -6.17 5.97
CA HIS A 16 17.94 -5.16 4.92
C HIS A 16 17.27 -5.52 3.58
N GLY A 17 16.02 -5.99 3.65
CA GLY A 17 15.21 -6.35 2.50
C GLY A 17 15.55 -7.69 1.86
N LYS A 18 16.59 -8.41 2.34
CA LYS A 18 16.93 -9.75 1.81
C LYS A 18 15.78 -10.73 2.01
N HIS A 19 15.14 -10.71 3.18
CA HIS A 19 14.01 -11.62 3.45
C HIS A 19 12.85 -11.36 2.47
N LEU A 20 12.48 -10.10 2.28
CA LEU A 20 11.47 -9.70 1.29
C LEU A 20 11.84 -10.16 -0.12
N GLY A 21 13.08 -9.93 -0.55
CA GLY A 21 13.55 -10.32 -1.88
C GLY A 21 13.40 -11.82 -2.15
N GLU A 22 13.74 -12.66 -1.18
CA GLU A 22 13.57 -14.11 -1.29
C GLU A 22 12.10 -14.53 -1.36
N MET A 23 11.23 -13.90 -0.58
CA MET A 23 9.79 -14.17 -0.60
C MET A 23 9.16 -13.77 -1.94
N VAL A 24 9.52 -12.59 -2.47
CA VAL A 24 9.08 -12.11 -3.79
C VAL A 24 9.53 -13.07 -4.88
N ARG A 25 10.81 -13.49 -4.85
CA ARG A 25 11.36 -14.47 -5.79
C ARG A 25 10.57 -15.77 -5.75
N TYR A 26 10.35 -16.34 -4.55
CA TYR A 26 9.60 -17.58 -4.38
C TYR A 26 8.18 -17.47 -4.93
N CYS A 27 7.45 -16.40 -4.59
CA CYS A 27 6.10 -16.18 -5.09
C CYS A 27 6.05 -16.08 -6.62
N LYS A 28 7.02 -15.41 -7.24
CA LYS A 28 7.05 -15.25 -8.69
C LYS A 28 7.52 -16.52 -9.42
N GLU A 29 8.62 -17.11 -8.99
CA GLU A 29 9.27 -18.21 -9.72
C GLU A 29 8.60 -19.55 -9.43
N VAL A 30 8.22 -19.82 -8.18
CA VAL A 30 7.69 -21.12 -7.76
C VAL A 30 6.16 -21.12 -7.81
N LEU A 31 5.52 -20.12 -7.17
CA LEU A 31 4.05 -20.08 -7.09
C LEU A 31 3.38 -19.49 -8.34
N LYS A 32 4.14 -18.82 -9.21
CA LYS A 32 3.65 -18.18 -10.45
C LYS A 32 2.50 -17.19 -10.23
N ILE A 33 2.52 -16.47 -9.11
CA ILE A 33 1.51 -15.46 -8.78
C ILE A 33 1.99 -14.03 -9.06
N SER A 34 1.06 -13.08 -9.10
CA SER A 34 1.40 -11.66 -9.10
C SER A 34 1.95 -11.24 -7.74
N VAL A 35 2.99 -10.42 -7.74
CA VAL A 35 3.69 -9.95 -6.54
C VAL A 35 3.73 -8.43 -6.55
N SER A 36 3.15 -7.83 -5.52
CA SER A 36 3.28 -6.40 -5.25
C SER A 36 3.87 -6.12 -3.89
N ILE A 37 4.42 -4.92 -3.72
CA ILE A 37 4.98 -4.44 -2.46
C ILE A 37 4.40 -3.05 -2.17
N VAL A 38 4.03 -2.78 -0.92
CA VAL A 38 3.71 -1.43 -0.42
C VAL A 38 4.80 -1.03 0.57
N SER A 39 5.44 0.11 0.37
CA SER A 39 6.57 0.59 1.19
C SER A 39 6.54 2.10 1.33
N ASN A 40 7.18 2.64 2.38
CA ASN A 40 7.46 4.08 2.50
C ASN A 40 8.65 4.52 1.62
N GLY A 41 9.37 3.58 1.00
CA GLY A 41 10.43 3.82 0.02
C GLY A 41 11.82 4.12 0.61
N SER A 42 11.95 4.37 1.91
CA SER A 42 13.16 4.96 2.49
C SER A 42 14.38 4.04 2.56
N LEU A 43 14.14 2.73 2.58
CA LEU A 43 15.15 1.67 2.65
C LEU A 43 15.37 1.00 1.29
N ILE A 44 14.63 1.40 0.25
CA ILE A 44 14.78 0.86 -1.10
C ILE A 44 16.08 1.38 -1.70
N THR A 45 16.88 0.47 -2.25
CA THR A 45 18.13 0.78 -2.95
C THR A 45 18.08 0.20 -4.35
N GLU A 46 18.77 0.85 -5.28
CA GLU A 46 18.94 0.34 -6.64
C GLU A 46 19.53 -1.08 -6.66
N LYS A 47 20.45 -1.39 -5.75
CA LYS A 47 21.01 -2.74 -5.61
C LYS A 47 19.93 -3.80 -5.37
N TRP A 48 18.94 -3.50 -4.53
CA TRP A 48 17.83 -4.42 -4.28
C TRP A 48 16.95 -4.56 -5.53
N ILE A 49 16.66 -3.45 -6.21
CA ILE A 49 15.86 -3.45 -7.45
C ILE A 49 16.57 -4.26 -8.55
N LYS A 50 17.87 -4.07 -8.76
CA LYS A 50 18.68 -4.87 -9.69
C LYS A 50 18.60 -6.37 -9.40
N MET A 51 18.58 -6.75 -8.12
CA MET A 51 18.60 -8.15 -7.70
C MET A 51 17.23 -8.82 -7.77
N TYR A 52 16.17 -8.15 -7.33
CA TYR A 52 14.84 -8.75 -7.14
C TYR A 52 13.72 -8.12 -7.99
N GLY A 53 13.97 -6.96 -8.61
CA GLY A 53 12.96 -6.19 -9.34
C GLY A 53 12.29 -6.95 -10.48
N LYS A 54 13.01 -7.86 -11.14
CA LYS A 54 12.44 -8.75 -12.16
C LYS A 54 11.30 -9.62 -11.63
N TYR A 55 11.26 -9.91 -10.32
CA TYR A 55 10.21 -10.70 -9.69
C TYR A 55 9.02 -9.88 -9.18
N VAL A 56 9.15 -8.55 -9.14
CA VAL A 56 8.10 -7.63 -8.67
C VAL A 56 7.27 -7.16 -9.85
N ASP A 57 5.95 -7.29 -9.78
CA ASP A 57 5.06 -6.67 -10.76
C ASP A 57 4.83 -5.21 -10.43
N ILE A 58 4.46 -4.92 -9.17
CA ILE A 58 4.04 -3.59 -8.73
C ILE A 58 4.81 -3.17 -7.49
N LEU A 59 5.42 -2.00 -7.53
CA LEU A 59 5.98 -1.32 -6.36
C LEU A 59 5.15 -0.07 -6.06
N ALA A 60 4.46 -0.11 -4.93
CA ALA A 60 3.64 0.98 -4.42
C ALA A 60 4.39 1.76 -3.34
N ILE A 61 4.56 3.07 -3.55
CA ILE A 61 5.19 3.95 -2.56
C ILE A 61 4.12 4.79 -1.87
N SER A 62 4.13 4.78 -0.54
CA SER A 62 3.26 5.61 0.27
C SER A 62 3.81 7.04 0.34
N CYS A 63 3.12 7.97 -0.32
CA CYS A 63 3.42 9.39 -0.36
C CYS A 63 2.14 10.17 -0.04
N ASP A 64 2.11 10.87 1.10
CA ASP A 64 0.92 11.59 1.53
C ASP A 64 0.96 13.08 1.15
N SER A 65 2.11 13.63 0.78
CA SER A 65 2.24 15.02 0.37
C SER A 65 3.46 15.24 -0.52
N PHE A 66 3.37 16.18 -1.44
CA PHE A 66 4.50 16.70 -2.20
C PHE A 66 5.14 17.94 -1.55
N PHE A 67 4.78 18.23 -0.30
CA PHE A 67 5.46 19.20 0.55
C PHE A 67 6.18 18.49 1.70
N GLU A 68 7.50 18.68 1.80
CA GLU A 68 8.32 18.03 2.85
C GLU A 68 7.87 18.45 4.27
N ASP A 69 7.41 19.68 4.46
CA ASP A 69 6.93 20.14 5.77
C ASP A 69 5.62 19.47 6.18
N THR A 70 4.70 19.27 5.24
CA THR A 70 3.49 18.47 5.47
C THR A 70 3.85 17.02 5.81
N ASN A 71 4.80 16.41 5.08
CA ASN A 71 5.30 15.07 5.42
C ASN A 71 5.96 14.99 6.80
N LYS A 72 6.65 16.04 7.26
CA LYS A 72 7.17 16.13 8.63
C LYS A 72 6.04 16.16 9.66
N LEU A 73 4.99 16.96 9.44
CA LEU A 73 3.81 17.03 10.32
C LEU A 73 3.07 15.69 10.39
N ILE A 74 3.00 14.97 9.27
CA ILE A 74 2.41 13.63 9.20
C ILE A 74 3.28 12.58 9.91
N GLY A 75 4.59 12.83 10.06
CA GLY A 75 5.55 11.88 10.64
C GLY A 75 6.16 10.93 9.62
N ARG A 76 6.18 11.31 8.33
CA ARG A 76 6.85 10.58 7.24
C ARG A 76 8.33 10.95 7.05
N ALA A 77 8.79 12.01 7.70
CA ALA A 77 10.19 12.41 7.63
C ALA A 77 11.10 11.35 8.27
N GLN A 78 12.15 10.94 7.56
CA GLN A 78 13.15 9.99 8.05
C GLN A 78 14.52 10.64 8.13
N GLY A 79 14.77 11.31 9.25
CA GLY A 79 16.02 12.04 9.50
C GLY A 79 16.25 13.13 8.45
N ARG A 80 17.40 13.09 7.76
CA ARG A 80 17.77 14.05 6.70
C ARG A 80 17.36 13.62 5.29
N LYS A 81 16.69 12.47 5.13
CA LYS A 81 16.30 11.98 3.80
C LYS A 81 15.05 12.71 3.32
N GLU A 82 15.17 13.32 2.15
CA GLU A 82 14.05 13.95 1.42
C GLU A 82 13.17 12.84 0.81
N HIS A 83 11.92 12.76 1.26
CA HIS A 83 10.99 11.72 0.85
C HIS A 83 10.67 11.82 -0.64
N ILE A 84 10.46 13.04 -1.15
CA ILE A 84 10.07 13.30 -2.53
C ILE A 84 11.22 12.95 -3.48
N LYS A 85 12.45 13.27 -3.10
CA LYS A 85 13.64 12.91 -3.89
C LYS A 85 13.80 11.39 -3.99
N GLN A 86 13.54 10.67 -2.91
CA GLN A 86 13.58 9.21 -2.90
C GLN A 86 12.44 8.62 -3.75
N LEU A 87 11.23 9.19 -3.69
CA LEU A 87 10.10 8.80 -4.52
C LEU A 87 10.43 8.88 -6.01
N ARG A 88 11.01 10.00 -6.47
CA ARG A 88 11.41 10.18 -7.87
C ARG A 88 12.48 9.18 -8.30
N LYS A 89 13.51 8.93 -7.46
CA LYS A 89 14.50 7.87 -7.73
C LYS A 89 13.88 6.49 -7.87
N ILE A 90 12.93 6.14 -7.01
CA ILE A 90 12.23 4.85 -7.09
C ILE A 90 11.41 4.78 -8.38
N LYS A 91 10.75 5.87 -8.80
CA LYS A 91 10.06 5.91 -10.09
C LYS A 91 11.02 5.66 -11.26
N ASP A 92 12.20 6.27 -11.24
CA ASP A 92 13.22 6.06 -12.27
C ASP A 92 13.65 4.60 -12.32
N TRP A 93 13.97 4.00 -11.17
CA TRP A 93 14.30 2.57 -11.09
C TRP A 93 13.14 1.67 -11.54
N CYS A 94 11.89 1.96 -11.15
CA CYS A 94 10.75 1.20 -11.64
C CYS A 94 10.64 1.24 -13.17
N THR A 95 10.98 2.37 -13.78
CA THR A 95 11.01 2.52 -15.25
C THR A 95 12.14 1.69 -15.86
N GLU A 96 13.35 1.83 -15.33
CA GLU A 96 14.55 1.13 -15.81
C GLU A 96 14.43 -0.40 -15.70
N TYR A 97 13.85 -0.90 -14.61
CA TYR A 97 13.77 -2.33 -14.30
C TYR A 97 12.41 -2.95 -14.60
N ASN A 98 11.58 -2.28 -15.41
CA ASN A 98 10.26 -2.73 -15.83
C ASN A 98 9.41 -3.21 -14.63
N ILE A 99 9.12 -2.32 -13.69
CA ILE A 99 8.25 -2.53 -12.54
C ILE A 99 7.12 -1.50 -12.64
N LEU A 100 5.88 -1.97 -12.51
CA LEU A 100 4.72 -1.07 -12.50
C LEU A 100 4.76 -0.21 -11.24
N PHE A 101 4.82 1.10 -11.43
CA PHE A 101 4.89 2.05 -10.33
C PHE A 101 3.49 2.46 -9.85
N LYS A 102 3.28 2.48 -8.54
CA LYS A 102 2.02 2.85 -7.90
C LYS A 102 2.26 3.84 -6.77
N ILE A 103 1.30 4.73 -6.52
CA ILE A 103 1.31 5.64 -5.36
C ILE A 103 0.13 5.31 -4.45
N ASN A 104 0.36 5.37 -3.15
CA ASN A 104 -0.65 5.30 -2.10
C ASN A 104 -0.62 6.62 -1.31
N THR A 105 -1.76 7.25 -1.11
CA THR A 105 -1.90 8.49 -0.34
C THR A 105 -3.00 8.32 0.69
N VAL A 106 -2.70 8.64 1.95
CA VAL A 106 -3.72 8.79 3.00
C VAL A 106 -4.08 10.27 3.12
N VAL A 107 -5.29 10.62 2.74
CA VAL A 107 -5.85 11.96 2.90
C VAL A 107 -6.23 12.15 4.37
N ASN A 108 -5.72 13.22 4.96
CA ASN A 108 -5.81 13.55 6.36
C ASN A 108 -5.86 15.08 6.56
N THR A 109 -6.00 15.52 7.80
CA THR A 109 -6.11 16.93 8.19
C THR A 109 -5.05 17.84 7.58
N TYR A 110 -3.82 17.34 7.33
CA TYR A 110 -2.69 18.16 6.87
C TYR A 110 -2.55 18.26 5.35
N ASN A 111 -3.18 17.38 4.57
CA ASN A 111 -3.06 17.34 3.11
C ASN A 111 -4.41 17.44 2.38
N LYS A 112 -5.54 17.52 3.10
CA LYS A 112 -6.90 17.57 2.53
C LYS A 112 -7.12 18.69 1.51
N ASP A 113 -6.36 19.79 1.62
CA ASP A 113 -6.47 20.97 0.76
C ASP A 113 -5.41 20.97 -0.37
N GLU A 114 -4.50 19.99 -0.37
CA GLU A 114 -3.43 19.90 -1.35
C GLU A 114 -3.97 19.57 -2.75
N ASN A 115 -3.37 20.17 -3.78
CA ASN A 115 -3.54 19.75 -5.16
C ASN A 115 -2.27 19.01 -5.61
N MET A 116 -2.40 17.70 -5.78
CA MET A 116 -1.35 16.76 -6.17
C MET A 116 -1.39 16.42 -7.66
N SER A 117 -2.31 17.01 -8.43
CA SER A 117 -2.60 16.58 -9.80
C SER A 117 -1.37 16.61 -10.70
N GLU A 118 -0.64 17.72 -10.73
CA GLU A 118 0.55 17.89 -11.57
C GLU A 118 1.63 16.85 -11.23
N GLU A 119 1.92 16.67 -9.95
CA GLU A 119 2.94 15.73 -9.46
C GLU A 119 2.57 14.28 -9.77
N ILE A 120 1.31 13.89 -9.56
CA ILE A 120 0.83 12.54 -9.89
C ILE A 120 0.87 12.30 -11.40
N ILE A 121 0.45 13.27 -12.22
CA ILE A 121 0.52 13.18 -13.68
C ILE A 121 1.97 13.04 -14.15
N GLN A 122 2.88 13.83 -13.60
CA GLN A 122 4.31 13.78 -13.93
C GLN A 122 4.94 12.43 -13.55
N LEU A 123 4.61 11.91 -12.36
CA LEU A 123 5.09 10.60 -11.91
C LEU A 123 4.43 9.43 -12.66
N ASN A 124 3.30 9.66 -13.34
CA ASN A 124 2.59 8.70 -14.18
C ASN A 124 2.52 7.29 -13.57
N PRO A 125 1.98 7.12 -12.34
CA PRO A 125 1.79 5.79 -11.77
C PRO A 125 0.68 5.05 -12.52
N ILE A 126 0.78 3.72 -12.59
CA ILE A 126 -0.28 2.87 -13.14
C ILE A 126 -1.56 2.93 -12.31
N ARG A 127 -1.44 3.36 -11.06
CA ARG A 127 -2.54 3.55 -10.12
C ARG A 127 -2.13 4.50 -9.01
N TRP A 128 -3.03 5.39 -8.64
CA TRP A 128 -2.93 6.21 -7.44
C TRP A 128 -4.08 5.83 -6.51
N LYS A 129 -3.78 5.12 -5.42
CA LYS A 129 -4.78 4.80 -4.40
C LYS A 129 -4.87 5.96 -3.41
N VAL A 130 -6.07 6.49 -3.26
CA VAL A 130 -6.38 7.61 -2.38
C VAL A 130 -7.28 7.08 -1.27
N PHE A 131 -6.73 7.01 -0.06
CA PHE A 131 -7.41 6.47 1.12
C PHE A 131 -7.87 7.63 2.01
N GLN A 132 -9.08 7.54 2.55
CA GLN A 132 -9.47 8.38 3.69
C GLN A 132 -8.71 7.93 4.94
N CYS A 133 -8.40 8.83 5.88
CA CYS A 133 -7.81 8.42 7.15
C CYS A 133 -8.77 7.52 7.94
N LEU A 134 -8.35 6.26 8.20
CA LEU A 134 -9.14 5.26 8.92
C LEU A 134 -8.69 5.16 10.38
N LEU A 135 -9.67 5.20 11.28
CA LEU A 135 -9.49 4.94 12.71
C LEU A 135 -9.72 3.46 13.00
N LEU A 136 -8.79 2.85 13.72
CA LEU A 136 -8.80 1.45 14.14
C LEU A 136 -8.43 1.35 15.62
N GLU A 137 -9.38 0.85 16.41
CA GLU A 137 -9.22 0.63 17.85
C GLU A 137 -8.08 -0.39 18.11
N GLY A 138 -7.19 -0.03 19.04
CA GLY A 138 -6.00 -0.82 19.39
C GLY A 138 -4.81 -0.65 18.44
N GLU A 139 -4.99 -0.01 17.29
CA GLU A 139 -3.92 0.27 16.33
C GLU A 139 -3.51 1.75 16.39
N ASN A 140 -4.48 2.64 16.17
CA ASN A 140 -4.27 4.08 16.09
C ASN A 140 -5.32 4.93 16.83
N VAL A 141 -6.27 4.29 17.53
CA VAL A 141 -7.21 4.93 18.46
C VAL A 141 -7.38 4.03 19.69
N GLY A 142 -7.68 4.64 20.83
CA GLY A 142 -7.96 3.93 22.07
C GLY A 142 -6.75 3.75 23.00
N PRO A 143 -6.99 3.36 24.26
CA PRO A 143 -5.97 3.35 25.32
C PRO A 143 -4.85 2.32 25.09
N GLN A 144 -5.09 1.31 24.26
CA GLN A 144 -4.11 0.25 23.95
C GLN A 144 -3.32 0.54 22.66
N ALA A 145 -3.62 1.61 21.93
CA ALA A 145 -2.96 1.94 20.68
C ALA A 145 -1.61 2.63 20.89
N LEU A 146 -0.63 2.27 20.07
CA LEU A 146 0.69 2.91 20.06
C LEU A 146 0.68 4.30 19.40
N ARG A 147 -0.41 4.67 18.72
CA ARG A 147 -0.58 5.91 17.97
C ARG A 147 -1.96 6.50 18.25
N ASN A 148 -2.08 7.81 18.07
CA ASN A 148 -3.36 8.52 18.05
C ASN A 148 -3.54 9.18 16.67
N ALA A 149 -4.47 8.64 15.89
CA ALA A 149 -4.84 9.09 14.56
C ALA A 149 -6.00 10.10 14.54
N GLU A 150 -6.65 10.38 15.68
CA GLU A 150 -7.84 11.24 15.75
C GLU A 150 -7.57 12.63 15.17
N LYS A 151 -6.37 13.20 15.44
CA LYS A 151 -5.96 14.51 14.88
C LYS A 151 -5.80 14.53 13.35
N PHE A 152 -5.69 13.37 12.72
CA PHE A 152 -5.52 13.21 11.27
C PHE A 152 -6.84 12.91 10.56
N TYR A 153 -7.90 12.63 11.31
CA TYR A 153 -9.18 12.24 10.75
C TYR A 153 -9.83 13.36 9.92
N ILE A 154 -10.48 12.97 8.83
CA ILE A 154 -11.32 13.83 8.01
C ILE A 154 -12.65 13.13 7.75
N ASP A 155 -13.74 13.89 7.66
CA ASP A 155 -15.05 13.37 7.32
C ASP A 155 -15.18 13.05 5.81
N ASP A 156 -16.31 12.45 5.45
CA ASP A 156 -16.59 11.99 4.09
C ASP A 156 -16.74 13.16 3.11
N ASP A 157 -17.29 14.29 3.56
CA ASP A 157 -17.46 15.50 2.74
C ASP A 157 -16.11 16.13 2.41
N THR A 158 -15.23 16.27 3.40
CA THR A 158 -13.84 16.73 3.20
C THR A 158 -13.07 15.79 2.28
N PHE A 159 -13.25 14.48 2.43
CA PHE A 159 -12.62 13.51 1.53
C PHE A 159 -13.14 13.66 0.09
N LYS A 160 -14.45 13.86 -0.08
CA LYS A 160 -15.06 14.11 -1.39
C LYS A 160 -14.53 15.37 -2.05
N GLU A 161 -14.32 16.46 -1.31
CA GLU A 161 -13.70 17.67 -1.85
C GLU A 161 -12.30 17.41 -2.39
N PHE A 162 -11.49 16.59 -1.69
CA PHE A 162 -10.19 16.14 -2.20
C PHE A 162 -10.36 15.35 -3.51
N LEU A 163 -11.33 14.44 -3.59
CA LEU A 163 -11.57 13.66 -4.82
C LEU A 163 -12.01 14.54 -5.99
N ASP A 164 -12.94 15.47 -5.76
CA ASP A 164 -13.46 16.38 -6.77
C ASP A 164 -12.35 17.28 -7.34
N ARG A 165 -11.41 17.73 -6.49
CA ARG A 165 -10.22 18.49 -6.91
C ARG A 165 -9.31 17.70 -7.85
N HIS A 166 -9.26 16.38 -7.73
CA HIS A 166 -8.38 15.50 -8.49
C HIS A 166 -9.11 14.62 -9.52
N ARG A 167 -10.37 14.93 -9.84
CA ARG A 167 -11.22 14.11 -10.71
C ARG A 167 -10.65 13.88 -12.11
N GLU A 168 -9.81 14.80 -12.59
CA GLU A 168 -9.17 14.72 -13.91
C GLU A 168 -7.94 13.79 -13.92
N VAL A 169 -7.49 13.28 -12.76
CA VAL A 169 -6.35 12.37 -12.66
C VAL A 169 -6.81 10.93 -12.98
N PRO A 170 -6.48 10.35 -14.16
CA PRO A 170 -7.14 9.14 -14.64
C PRO A 170 -6.82 7.88 -13.83
N CYS A 171 -5.66 7.86 -13.17
CA CYS A 171 -5.19 6.73 -12.40
C CYS A 171 -5.69 6.72 -10.93
N LEU A 172 -6.44 7.75 -10.52
CA LEU A 172 -7.00 7.88 -9.17
C LEU A 172 -7.99 6.75 -8.90
N VAL A 173 -7.84 6.10 -7.75
CA VAL A 173 -8.81 5.13 -7.24
C VAL A 173 -9.10 5.44 -5.77
N PRO A 174 -10.32 5.92 -5.47
CA PRO A 174 -10.70 6.28 -4.12
C PRO A 174 -11.02 5.04 -3.28
N GLU A 175 -10.69 5.11 -1.99
CA GLU A 175 -11.10 4.15 -0.98
C GLU A 175 -11.48 4.91 0.31
N SER A 176 -12.78 5.16 0.48
CA SER A 176 -13.32 5.69 1.74
C SER A 176 -13.23 4.66 2.87
N ASN A 177 -13.46 5.09 4.10
CA ASN A 177 -13.46 4.21 5.27
C ASN A 177 -14.42 3.02 5.10
N LEU A 178 -15.62 3.26 4.55
CA LEU A 178 -16.60 2.21 4.24
C LEU A 178 -16.07 1.19 3.23
N GLN A 179 -15.30 1.63 2.24
CA GLN A 179 -14.74 0.75 1.21
C GLN A 179 -13.54 -0.04 1.71
N MET A 180 -12.71 0.54 2.60
CA MET A 180 -11.49 -0.11 3.08
C MET A 180 -11.75 -1.20 4.12
N GLN A 181 -12.69 -0.98 5.04
CA GLN A 181 -12.72 -1.68 6.31
C GLN A 181 -12.63 -3.20 6.18
N ASN A 182 -13.39 -3.83 5.27
CA ASN A 182 -13.48 -5.30 5.17
C ASN A 182 -13.19 -5.87 3.79
N SER A 183 -12.66 -5.04 2.88
CA SER A 183 -12.46 -5.43 1.47
C SER A 183 -11.05 -5.97 1.19
N TYR A 184 -10.29 -6.28 2.24
CA TYR A 184 -8.94 -6.85 2.17
C TYR A 184 -8.87 -8.15 2.97
N LEU A 185 -8.21 -9.16 2.41
CA LEU A 185 -7.67 -10.27 3.20
C LEU A 185 -6.30 -9.85 3.72
N ILE A 186 -6.20 -9.64 5.03
CA ILE A 186 -4.97 -9.22 5.70
C ILE A 186 -4.45 -10.40 6.52
N LEU A 187 -3.21 -10.80 6.27
CA LEU A 187 -2.47 -11.72 7.14
C LEU A 187 -1.48 -10.91 7.97
N ASP A 188 -1.46 -11.17 9.28
CA ASP A 188 -0.46 -10.62 10.18
C ASP A 188 0.87 -11.40 10.14
N GLU A 189 1.82 -11.01 10.99
CA GLU A 189 3.14 -11.62 11.09
C GLU A 189 3.12 -13.09 11.52
N TYR A 190 2.02 -13.58 12.11
CA TYR A 190 1.81 -14.98 12.47
C TYR A 190 0.95 -15.73 11.43
N MET A 191 0.69 -15.12 10.27
CA MET A 191 -0.16 -15.65 9.21
C MET A 191 -1.60 -15.94 9.69
N ARG A 192 -2.15 -15.05 10.52
CA ARG A 192 -3.56 -15.06 10.95
C ARG A 192 -4.34 -14.03 10.13
N PHE A 193 -5.56 -14.37 9.71
CA PHE A 193 -6.44 -13.39 9.08
C PHE A 193 -6.90 -12.36 10.11
N LEU A 194 -6.96 -11.09 9.71
CA LEU A 194 -7.45 -10.00 10.57
C LEU A 194 -8.85 -9.56 10.15
N ASP A 195 -9.83 -9.76 11.03
CA ASP A 195 -11.20 -9.26 10.89
C ASP A 195 -11.28 -7.82 11.39
N CYS A 196 -11.69 -6.91 10.49
CA CYS A 196 -11.77 -5.48 10.74
C CYS A 196 -13.22 -4.97 10.93
N ARG A 197 -14.24 -5.86 10.92
CA ARG A 197 -15.66 -5.47 10.89
C ARG A 197 -16.08 -4.66 12.11
N LYS A 198 -15.42 -4.88 13.24
CA LYS A 198 -15.70 -4.19 14.52
C LYS A 198 -14.84 -2.95 14.75
N GLY A 199 -14.12 -2.48 13.73
CA GLY A 199 -13.25 -1.30 13.84
C GLY A 199 -11.94 -1.57 14.58
N SER A 200 -11.59 -2.84 14.80
CA SER A 200 -10.32 -3.31 15.37
C SER A 200 -9.80 -4.48 14.55
N LYS A 201 -8.52 -4.82 14.65
CA LYS A 201 -7.95 -5.99 13.96
C LYS A 201 -8.03 -7.23 14.85
N ILE A 202 -9.04 -8.08 14.64
CA ILE A 202 -9.24 -9.29 15.43
C ILE A 202 -8.60 -10.49 14.69
N PRO A 203 -7.55 -11.13 15.25
CA PRO A 203 -6.87 -12.22 14.56
C PRO A 203 -7.65 -13.54 14.63
N SER A 204 -7.65 -14.29 13.53
CA SER A 204 -8.03 -15.70 13.48
C SER A 204 -6.96 -16.61 14.10
N LYS A 205 -7.14 -17.93 14.05
CA LYS A 205 -6.03 -18.88 14.20
C LYS A 205 -5.08 -18.79 12.98
N SER A 206 -3.82 -19.20 13.14
CA SER A 206 -2.86 -19.16 12.02
C SER A 206 -3.24 -20.16 10.94
N ILE A 207 -3.07 -19.78 9.67
CA ILE A 207 -3.20 -20.70 8.55
C ILE A 207 -2.20 -21.86 8.63
N LEU A 208 -1.09 -21.69 9.36
CA LEU A 208 -0.08 -22.71 9.57
C LEU A 208 -0.54 -23.80 10.55
N ASP A 209 -1.50 -23.48 11.42
CA ASP A 209 -2.02 -24.41 12.44
C ASP A 209 -3.31 -25.10 11.99
N VAL A 210 -4.23 -24.34 11.38
CA VAL A 210 -5.58 -24.84 11.04
C VAL A 210 -5.88 -24.89 9.54
N GLY A 211 -4.92 -24.47 8.71
CA GLY A 211 -5.11 -24.35 7.27
C GLY A 211 -5.91 -23.10 6.86
N VAL A 212 -5.85 -22.78 5.57
CA VAL A 212 -6.45 -21.56 5.01
C VAL A 212 -7.98 -21.57 5.13
N THR A 213 -8.63 -22.67 4.78
CA THR A 213 -10.11 -22.75 4.75
C THR A 213 -10.73 -22.48 6.12
N GLU A 214 -10.15 -23.02 7.19
CA GLU A 214 -10.67 -22.82 8.54
C GLU A 214 -10.38 -21.41 9.07
N ALA A 215 -9.18 -20.89 8.86
CA ALA A 215 -8.83 -19.54 9.28
C ALA A 215 -9.67 -18.48 8.53
N LEU A 216 -9.92 -18.67 7.23
CA LEU A 216 -10.61 -17.72 6.36
C LEU A 216 -12.05 -17.42 6.79
N LYS A 217 -12.73 -18.40 7.41
CA LYS A 217 -14.09 -18.22 7.97
C LYS A 217 -14.18 -17.07 8.96
N PHE A 218 -13.05 -16.72 9.59
CA PHE A 218 -12.94 -15.67 10.61
C PHE A 218 -12.25 -14.41 10.09
N SER A 219 -12.04 -14.27 8.77
CA SER A 219 -11.38 -13.09 8.18
C SER A 219 -12.26 -11.84 8.11
N GLY A 220 -13.59 -11.99 8.18
CA GLY A 220 -14.53 -10.89 7.98
C GLY A 220 -14.57 -10.32 6.56
N PHE A 221 -13.95 -11.00 5.58
CA PHE A 221 -13.78 -10.50 4.21
C PHE A 221 -15.10 -10.32 3.45
N ASP A 222 -15.25 -9.15 2.84
CA ASP A 222 -16.35 -8.78 1.95
C ASP A 222 -15.90 -8.83 0.47
N ASP A 223 -16.17 -9.97 -0.18
CA ASP A 223 -15.85 -10.20 -1.60
C ASP A 223 -16.57 -9.23 -2.54
N ALA A 224 -17.81 -8.85 -2.21
CA ALA A 224 -18.59 -7.91 -3.02
C ALA A 224 -17.96 -6.51 -2.97
N MET A 225 -17.56 -6.04 -1.78
CA MET A 225 -16.86 -4.76 -1.64
C MET A 225 -15.47 -4.80 -2.30
N PHE A 226 -14.73 -5.91 -2.20
CA PHE A 226 -13.45 -6.09 -2.89
C PHE A 226 -13.58 -5.90 -4.41
N LYS A 227 -14.61 -6.49 -5.02
CA LYS A 227 -14.90 -6.30 -6.46
C LYS A 227 -15.32 -4.86 -6.75
N LYS A 228 -16.23 -4.30 -5.94
CA LYS A 228 -16.76 -2.93 -6.11
C LYS A 228 -15.68 -1.85 -6.08
N ARG A 229 -14.65 -1.97 -5.24
CA ARG A 229 -13.52 -1.02 -5.17
C ARG A 229 -12.45 -1.22 -6.24
N GLY A 230 -12.70 -2.08 -7.23
CA GLY A 230 -11.77 -2.39 -8.32
C GLY A 230 -10.54 -3.17 -7.84
N GLY A 231 -10.75 -4.13 -6.93
CA GLY A 231 -9.72 -5.04 -6.44
C GLY A 231 -9.13 -5.95 -7.53
N ILE A 232 -9.92 -6.21 -8.58
CA ILE A 232 -9.50 -6.92 -9.80
C ILE A 232 -9.10 -5.91 -10.87
N TYR A 233 -7.85 -5.98 -11.33
CA TYR A 233 -7.27 -5.13 -12.37
C TYR A 233 -6.05 -5.82 -13.00
N LYS A 234 -5.50 -5.27 -14.09
CA LYS A 234 -4.25 -5.76 -14.67
C LYS A 234 -3.09 -5.53 -13.68
N TRP A 235 -2.79 -6.54 -12.88
CA TRP A 235 -1.83 -6.48 -11.77
C TRP A 235 -0.50 -7.19 -12.05
N THR A 236 -0.39 -7.85 -13.20
CA THR A 236 0.83 -8.50 -13.66
C THR A 236 1.48 -7.59 -14.69
N LYS A 237 2.79 -7.36 -14.58
CA LYS A 237 3.52 -6.67 -15.65
C LYS A 237 3.57 -7.57 -16.88
N GLU A 238 3.58 -6.96 -18.06
CA GLU A 238 3.80 -7.75 -19.27
C GLU A 238 5.20 -8.38 -19.20
N ALA A 239 5.35 -9.61 -19.72
CA ALA A 239 6.68 -10.12 -20.04
C ALA A 239 7.38 -9.08 -20.92
N ASP A 240 8.68 -8.86 -20.71
CA ASP A 240 9.43 -7.82 -21.42
C ASP A 240 9.01 -7.78 -22.88
N LYS A 241 8.55 -6.62 -23.37
CA LYS A 241 8.24 -6.41 -24.80
C LYS A 241 9.43 -6.69 -25.72
N PHE A 242 10.60 -6.96 -25.15
CA PHE A 242 11.88 -7.26 -25.80
C PHE A 242 12.44 -8.65 -25.43
N SER A 243 11.67 -9.52 -24.76
CA SER A 243 12.07 -10.93 -24.63
C SER A 243 11.96 -11.59 -26.01
N TRP A 244 13.07 -11.64 -26.73
CA TRP A 244 13.23 -12.45 -27.94
C TRP A 244 13.53 -13.91 -27.56
#